data_AF-A0A4R2JUM7-F1
#
_entry.id   AF-A0A4R2JUM7-F1
#
_cell.length_a   1.000
_cell.length_b   1.000
_cell.length_c   1.000
_cell.angle_alpha   90.00
_cell.angle_beta   90.00
_cell.angle_gamma   90.00
#
_symmetry.space_group_name_H-M   'P 1'
#
loop_
_entity.id
_entity.type
_entity.pdbx_description
1 polymer ?
#
loop_
_entity_poly.entity_id
_entity_poly.type
_entity_poly.pdbx_seq_one_letter_code
_entity_poly.pdbx_strand_id
1 'polypeptide(L)'
;MSTERPQYPGNDVMSGLIRTTNLIWTEFYLAPAPSLDDDSWMSHLADLRGMGWGIAPLFVGQQHPSIAEASHARTAEQGRQDALLAVRLADQAGFNEADLPGAPVIYLDVEVPGALPRPDRTYVNAWCATVRLDQTVYLPGVRCVDPAAAAQLRTDDADLTCWVSDPTREPNQCEVPDPSHPERKFDTATKAWL
;
A
#
# COMPACT_ATOMS: atom_id res chain seq x y z
N MET A 1 -2.28 -7.28 -6.65
CA MET A 1 -1.57 -8.09 -7.67
C MET A 1 -0.36 -7.26 -8.01
N SER A 2 0.80 -7.65 -7.50
CA SER A 2 2.01 -6.87 -7.73
C SER A 2 2.44 -7.10 -9.18
N THR A 3 2.30 -6.07 -10.01
CA THR A 3 2.80 -6.12 -11.38
C THR A 3 4.31 -5.97 -11.33
N GLU A 4 5.05 -6.85 -12.01
CA GLU A 4 6.53 -6.81 -12.15
C GLU A 4 7.07 -5.51 -12.80
N ARG A 5 6.20 -4.52 -13.03
CA ARG A 5 6.55 -3.19 -13.53
C ARG A 5 5.84 -2.15 -12.67
N PRO A 6 6.58 -1.23 -12.04
CA PRO A 6 5.98 -0.17 -11.25
C PRO A 6 5.34 0.93 -12.12
N GLN A 7 5.53 0.89 -13.44
CA GLN A 7 4.90 1.83 -14.36
C GLN A 7 3.39 1.56 -14.51
N TYR A 8 2.59 2.62 -14.55
CA TYR A 8 1.16 2.54 -14.77
C TYR A 8 0.86 1.91 -16.14
N PRO A 9 0.07 0.82 -16.21
CA PRO A 9 -0.15 0.08 -17.45
C PRO A 9 -1.11 0.78 -18.43
N GLY A 10 -1.75 1.87 -18.02
CA GLY A 10 -2.69 2.65 -18.82
C GLY A 10 -4.15 2.28 -18.58
N ASN A 11 -5.04 3.27 -18.80
CA ASN A 11 -6.47 3.15 -18.50
C ASN A 11 -7.17 2.01 -19.26
N ASP A 12 -6.77 1.74 -20.51
CA ASP A 12 -7.36 0.66 -21.30
C ASP A 12 -7.06 -0.72 -20.69
N VAL A 13 -5.83 -0.92 -20.19
CA VAL A 13 -5.44 -2.17 -19.52
C VAL A 13 -6.19 -2.31 -18.20
N MET A 14 -6.22 -1.25 -17.38
CA MET A 14 -6.92 -1.26 -16.09
C MET A 14 -8.43 -1.49 -16.25
N SER A 15 -9.07 -0.85 -17.23
CA SER A 15 -10.47 -1.06 -17.58
C SER A 15 -10.75 -2.47 -18.12
N GLY A 16 -9.81 -3.03 -18.88
CA GLY A 16 -9.85 -4.42 -19.33
C GLY A 16 -9.85 -5.37 -18.13
N LEU A 17 -8.87 -5.23 -17.24
CA LEU A 17 -8.67 -6.11 -16.09
C LEU A 17 -9.87 -6.14 -15.15
N ILE A 18 -10.40 -4.99 -14.72
CA ILE A 18 -11.57 -4.94 -13.81
C ILE A 18 -12.80 -5.58 -14.46
N ARG A 19 -12.96 -5.49 -15.78
CA ARG A 19 -14.10 -6.05 -16.51
C ARG A 19 -13.98 -7.53 -16.82
N THR A 20 -12.79 -8.06 -17.07
CA THR A 20 -12.61 -9.44 -17.58
C THR A 20 -12.08 -10.42 -16.55
N THR A 21 -11.57 -9.95 -15.42
CA THR A 21 -11.03 -10.80 -14.35
C THR A 21 -11.91 -10.77 -13.09
N ASN A 22 -11.48 -11.51 -12.07
CA ASN A 22 -11.99 -11.45 -10.69
C ASN A 22 -11.22 -10.45 -9.81
N LEU A 23 -10.35 -9.61 -10.38
CA LEU A 23 -9.67 -8.56 -9.64
C LEU A 23 -10.68 -7.47 -9.25
N ILE A 24 -10.55 -6.99 -8.01
CA ILE A 24 -11.45 -5.96 -7.44
C ILE A 24 -10.68 -4.79 -6.83
N TRP A 25 -9.36 -4.93 -6.70
CA TRP A 25 -8.48 -3.89 -6.16
C TRP A 25 -7.09 -3.93 -6.82
N THR A 26 -6.40 -2.80 -6.78
CA THR A 26 -5.02 -2.64 -7.26
C THR A 26 -4.17 -1.87 -6.25
N GLU A 27 -2.87 -2.13 -6.29
CA GLU A 27 -1.86 -1.25 -5.71
C GLU A 27 -1.84 0.08 -6.48
N PHE A 28 -1.47 1.15 -5.78
CA PHE A 28 -1.23 2.48 -6.34
C PHE A 28 0.09 3.01 -5.80
N TYR A 29 1.09 3.17 -6.65
CA TYR A 29 2.40 3.62 -6.19
C TYR A 29 2.39 5.11 -5.86
N LEU A 30 2.77 5.44 -4.63
CA LEU A 30 3.08 6.79 -4.19
C LEU A 30 4.53 7.09 -4.54
N ALA A 31 4.73 8.00 -5.49
CA ALA A 31 6.05 8.32 -6.03
C ALA A 31 6.17 9.82 -6.37
N PRO A 32 7.40 10.37 -6.43
CA PRO A 32 8.68 9.68 -6.24
C PRO A 32 8.94 9.29 -4.78
N ALA A 33 9.47 8.09 -4.58
CA ALA A 33 9.82 7.49 -3.30
C ALA A 33 11.29 7.01 -3.32
N PRO A 34 11.94 6.80 -2.16
CA PRO A 34 13.37 6.49 -2.10
C PRO A 34 13.84 5.28 -2.92
N SER A 35 12.99 4.28 -3.13
CA SER A 35 13.31 3.11 -3.95
C SER A 35 12.35 2.96 -5.15
N LEU A 36 11.65 4.03 -5.52
CA LEU A 36 10.78 4.07 -6.70
C LEU A 36 10.61 5.49 -7.23
N ASP A 37 11.23 5.79 -8.38
CA ASP A 37 11.15 7.11 -9.01
C ASP A 37 9.95 7.29 -9.94
N ASP A 38 9.34 6.20 -10.42
CA ASP A 38 8.24 6.27 -11.40
C ASP A 38 6.95 6.79 -10.76
N ASP A 39 6.54 8.00 -11.16
CA ASP A 39 5.35 8.70 -10.67
C ASP A 39 4.12 8.52 -11.56
N SER A 40 4.16 7.61 -12.53
CA SER A 40 3.13 7.50 -13.57
C SER A 40 1.75 7.12 -13.03
N TRP A 41 1.63 6.62 -11.80
CA TRP A 41 0.34 6.34 -11.14
C TRP A 41 -0.33 7.59 -10.57
N MET A 42 0.45 8.61 -10.20
CA MET A 42 0.01 9.69 -9.31
C MET A 42 -1.20 10.49 -9.83
N SER A 43 -1.41 10.54 -11.15
CA SER A 43 -2.53 11.24 -11.78
C SER A 43 -3.78 10.38 -12.04
N HIS A 44 -3.75 9.07 -11.73
CA HIS A 44 -4.80 8.13 -12.17
C HIS A 44 -5.74 7.68 -11.05
N LEU A 45 -5.65 8.26 -9.85
CA LEU A 45 -6.53 7.87 -8.75
C LEU A 45 -8.02 8.03 -9.12
N ALA A 46 -8.39 9.17 -9.71
CA ALA A 46 -9.76 9.45 -10.13
C ALA A 46 -10.23 8.50 -11.25
N ASP A 47 -9.37 8.18 -12.22
CA ASP A 47 -9.66 7.23 -13.29
C ASP A 47 -9.94 5.83 -12.72
N LEU A 48 -9.08 5.35 -11.82
CA LEU A 48 -9.21 4.04 -11.19
C LEU A 48 -10.47 3.96 -10.32
N ARG A 49 -10.77 4.99 -9.53
CA ARG A 49 -12.03 5.10 -8.78
C ARG A 49 -13.25 5.07 -9.71
N GLY A 50 -13.20 5.80 -10.81
CA GLY A 50 -14.27 5.82 -11.82
C GLY A 50 -14.50 4.47 -12.50
N MET A 51 -13.46 3.63 -12.62
CA MET A 51 -13.57 2.25 -13.11
C MET A 51 -14.12 1.26 -12.06
N GLY A 52 -14.17 1.65 -10.78
CA GLY A 52 -14.62 0.80 -9.67
C GLY A 52 -13.51 -0.02 -8.99
N TRP A 53 -12.24 0.33 -9.19
CA TRP A 53 -11.14 -0.32 -8.45
C TRP A 53 -11.19 0.06 -6.96
N GLY A 54 -11.00 -0.93 -6.08
CA GLY A 54 -10.43 -0.68 -4.75
C GLY A 54 -8.94 -0.35 -4.88
N ILE A 55 -8.39 0.52 -4.03
CA ILE A 55 -7.06 1.07 -4.28
C ILE A 55 -6.25 1.09 -3.00
N ALA A 56 -5.07 0.46 -3.02
CA ALA A 56 -4.12 0.45 -1.92
C ALA A 56 -2.92 1.37 -2.21
N PRO A 57 -2.84 2.57 -1.63
CA PRO A 57 -1.67 3.42 -1.77
C PRO A 57 -0.45 2.76 -1.12
N LEU A 58 0.60 2.58 -1.91
CA LEU A 58 1.81 1.84 -1.59
C LEU A 58 3.04 2.74 -1.78
N PHE A 59 3.82 2.89 -0.73
CA PHE A 59 5.05 3.68 -0.72
C PHE A 59 6.28 2.77 -0.66
N VAL A 60 7.17 2.88 -1.65
CA VAL A 60 8.39 2.07 -1.74
C VAL A 60 9.56 2.84 -1.11
N GLY A 61 9.67 2.74 0.21
CA GLY A 61 10.66 3.44 1.02
C GLY A 61 12.03 2.75 1.06
N GLN A 62 12.69 2.81 2.21
CA GLN A 62 14.00 2.15 2.41
C GLN A 62 13.86 0.62 2.44
N GLN A 63 14.69 -0.06 1.68
CA GLN A 63 14.73 -1.52 1.59
C GLN A 63 15.95 -2.12 2.29
N HIS A 64 15.84 -3.41 2.60
CA HIS A 64 16.99 -4.19 3.07
C HIS A 64 18.08 -4.24 1.98
N PRO A 65 19.38 -4.18 2.33
CA PRO A 65 20.51 -4.21 1.38
C PRO A 65 20.60 -5.43 0.47
N SER A 66 19.76 -6.45 0.68
CA SER A 66 19.63 -7.58 -0.23
C SER A 66 18.81 -7.24 -1.47
N ILE A 67 18.02 -6.18 -1.44
CA ILE A 67 17.26 -5.67 -2.58
C ILE A 67 18.20 -4.77 -3.37
N ALA A 68 18.55 -5.15 -4.58
CA ALA A 68 19.46 -4.38 -5.42
C ALA A 68 18.82 -3.07 -5.88
N GLU A 69 19.63 -2.04 -6.11
CA GLU A 69 19.23 -0.75 -6.70
C GLU A 69 18.16 0.04 -5.89
N ALA A 70 17.98 -0.31 -4.62
CA ALA A 70 17.09 0.39 -3.69
C ALA A 70 17.85 1.33 -2.74
N SER A 71 17.11 2.20 -2.05
CA SER A 71 17.65 3.00 -0.94
C SER A 71 17.67 2.18 0.36
N HIS A 72 18.65 2.41 1.25
CA HIS A 72 18.93 1.51 2.39
C HIS A 72 18.99 2.17 3.76
N ALA A 73 18.59 3.44 3.88
CA ALA A 73 18.71 4.26 5.09
C ALA A 73 17.65 3.92 6.15
N ARG A 74 17.60 2.66 6.62
CA ARG A 74 16.58 2.13 7.55
C ARG A 74 16.78 2.58 9.01
N THR A 75 16.72 3.88 9.23
CA THR A 75 16.79 4.51 10.55
C THR A 75 15.43 5.00 11.00
N ALA A 76 15.26 5.25 12.31
CA ALA A 76 14.03 5.87 12.81
C ALA A 76 13.82 7.27 12.20
N GLU A 77 14.88 8.08 12.05
CA GLU A 77 14.78 9.40 11.41
C GLU A 77 14.23 9.31 10.00
N GLN A 78 14.81 8.42 9.18
CA GLN A 78 14.34 8.22 7.82
C GLN A 78 12.90 7.69 7.78
N GLY A 79 12.52 6.80 8.69
CA GLY A 79 11.13 6.30 8.79
C GLY A 79 10.11 7.42 9.00
N ARG A 80 10.47 8.44 9.80
CA ARG A 80 9.63 9.63 9.98
C ARG A 80 9.56 10.48 8.72
N GLN A 81 10.70 10.72 8.07
CA GLN A 81 10.77 11.53 6.86
C GLN A 81 9.99 10.90 5.71
N ASP A 82 10.14 9.60 5.53
CA ASP A 82 9.46 8.81 4.50
C ASP A 82 7.95 8.76 4.76
N ALA A 83 7.51 8.62 6.02
CA ALA A 83 6.09 8.69 6.37
C ALA A 83 5.46 10.04 6.02
N LEU A 84 6.14 11.15 6.35
CA LEU A 84 5.66 12.48 6.00
C LEU A 84 5.65 12.72 4.49
N LEU A 85 6.60 12.14 3.75
CA LEU A 85 6.60 12.20 2.29
C LEU A 85 5.42 11.43 1.72
N ALA A 86 5.17 10.20 2.19
CA ALA A 86 4.07 9.39 1.72
C ALA A 86 2.70 10.02 1.99
N VAL A 87 2.51 10.63 3.17
CA VAL A 87 1.29 11.40 3.48
C VAL A 87 1.10 12.52 2.46
N ARG A 88 2.15 13.31 2.17
CA ARG A 88 2.07 14.39 1.16
C ARG A 88 1.75 13.85 -0.24
N LEU A 89 2.33 12.71 -0.63
CA LEU A 89 2.05 12.09 -1.93
C LEU A 89 0.61 11.57 -1.99
N ALA A 90 0.13 10.94 -0.93
CA ALA A 90 -1.25 10.48 -0.83
C ALA A 90 -2.25 11.67 -0.90
N ASP A 91 -1.93 12.79 -0.24
CA ASP A 91 -2.69 14.03 -0.36
C ASP A 91 -2.70 14.55 -1.80
N GLN A 92 -1.54 14.58 -2.46
CA GLN A 92 -1.41 15.05 -3.85
C GLN A 92 -2.17 14.17 -4.85
N ALA A 93 -2.21 12.86 -4.61
CA ALA A 93 -2.97 11.92 -5.43
C ALA A 93 -4.50 12.02 -5.20
N GLY A 94 -4.94 12.62 -4.07
CA GLY A 94 -6.37 12.78 -3.74
C GLY A 94 -6.93 11.71 -2.79
N PHE A 95 -6.10 11.07 -1.97
CA PHE A 95 -6.57 10.11 -0.96
C PHE A 95 -7.21 10.77 0.28
N ASN A 96 -7.09 12.08 0.44
CA ASN A 96 -7.67 12.83 1.56
C ASN A 96 -9.11 13.31 1.32
N GLU A 97 -9.75 12.86 0.23
CA GLU A 97 -11.15 13.19 -0.06
C GLU A 97 -12.09 12.66 1.03
N ALA A 98 -12.99 13.53 1.50
CA ALA A 98 -13.86 13.29 2.66
C ALA A 98 -14.91 12.17 2.46
N ASP A 99 -15.08 11.70 1.22
CA ASP A 99 -16.11 10.71 0.86
C ASP A 99 -15.64 9.25 1.03
N LEU A 100 -14.39 9.03 1.46
CA LEU A 100 -13.92 7.69 1.82
C LEU A 100 -14.48 7.28 3.20
N PRO A 101 -15.07 6.07 3.33
CA PRO A 101 -15.55 5.60 4.62
C PRO A 101 -14.39 5.29 5.58
N GLY A 102 -14.15 6.16 6.55
CA GLY A 102 -13.07 5.96 7.53
C GLY A 102 -11.71 6.48 7.06
N ALA A 103 -10.68 6.22 7.86
CA ALA A 103 -9.33 6.73 7.61
C ALA A 103 -8.59 5.85 6.57
N PRO A 104 -8.12 6.40 5.44
CA PRO A 104 -7.39 5.64 4.44
C PRO A 104 -6.07 5.08 4.99
N VAL A 105 -5.73 3.86 4.60
CA VAL A 105 -4.48 3.19 5.01
C VAL A 105 -3.39 3.44 3.96
N ILE A 106 -2.22 3.93 4.37
CA ILE A 106 -1.03 4.01 3.50
C ILE A 106 -0.08 2.87 3.83
N TYR A 107 0.27 2.07 2.83
CA TYR A 107 1.14 0.91 2.99
C TYR A 107 2.60 1.27 2.75
N LEU A 108 3.48 0.90 3.68
CA LEU A 108 4.91 0.80 3.44
C LEU A 108 5.25 -0.57 2.83
N ASP A 109 5.96 -0.59 1.71
CA ASP A 109 6.43 -1.82 1.07
C ASP A 109 7.69 -2.39 1.75
N VAL A 110 7.59 -3.65 2.21
CA VAL A 110 8.68 -4.39 2.89
C VAL A 110 8.90 -5.73 2.19
N GLU A 111 9.98 -5.84 1.43
CA GLU A 111 10.27 -7.02 0.60
C GLU A 111 11.21 -8.03 1.26
N VAL A 112 11.47 -7.88 2.56
CA VAL A 112 12.37 -8.78 3.30
C VAL A 112 11.66 -10.08 3.64
N PRO A 113 12.15 -11.25 3.19
CA PRO A 113 11.57 -12.53 3.59
C PRO A 113 11.96 -12.87 5.04
N GLY A 114 11.13 -13.67 5.70
CA GLY A 114 11.31 -14.10 7.09
C GLY A 114 11.13 -13.01 8.13
N ALA A 115 11.79 -13.18 9.28
CA ALA A 115 11.74 -12.20 10.37
C ALA A 115 12.55 -10.95 10.02
N LEU A 116 11.99 -9.78 10.32
CA LEU A 116 12.61 -8.50 10.04
C LEU A 116 13.81 -8.24 10.98
N PRO A 117 14.98 -7.90 10.42
CA PRO A 117 16.11 -7.44 11.22
C PRO A 117 15.78 -6.16 11.99
N ARG A 118 16.57 -5.87 13.04
CA ARG A 118 16.34 -4.71 13.92
C ARG A 118 16.30 -3.37 13.18
N PRO A 119 17.17 -3.06 12.20
CA PRO A 119 17.08 -1.81 11.44
C PRO A 119 15.75 -1.66 10.70
N ASP A 120 15.28 -2.72 10.04
CA ASP A 120 14.02 -2.73 9.29
C ASP A 120 12.83 -2.47 10.24
N ARG A 121 12.80 -3.14 11.40
CA ARG A 121 11.80 -2.86 12.44
C ARG A 121 11.88 -1.45 13.00
N THR A 122 13.08 -0.92 13.19
CA THR A 122 13.29 0.45 13.71
C THR A 122 12.70 1.48 12.74
N TYR A 123 12.93 1.26 11.44
CA TYR A 123 12.38 2.08 10.36
C TYR A 123 10.85 1.96 10.26
N VAL A 124 10.32 0.73 10.21
CA VAL A 124 8.87 0.46 10.12
C VAL A 124 8.12 1.04 11.34
N ASN A 125 8.62 0.87 12.55
CA ASN A 125 7.95 1.39 13.75
C ASN A 125 7.92 2.92 13.78
N ALA A 126 8.98 3.58 13.31
CA ALA A 126 9.01 5.05 13.20
C ALA A 126 8.07 5.56 12.10
N TRP A 127 7.96 4.83 10.98
CA TRP A 127 6.95 5.07 9.96
C TRP A 127 5.53 5.01 10.55
N CYS A 128 5.18 3.87 11.20
CA CYS A 128 3.85 3.66 11.75
C CYS A 128 3.48 4.72 12.78
N ALA A 129 4.39 5.04 13.69
CA ALA A 129 4.17 6.08 14.70
C ALA A 129 3.93 7.47 14.08
N THR A 130 4.58 7.77 12.96
CA THR A 130 4.46 9.08 12.30
C THR A 130 3.17 9.21 11.50
N VAL A 131 2.76 8.16 10.78
CA VAL A 131 1.47 8.17 10.07
C VAL A 131 0.30 8.31 11.05
N ARG A 132 0.37 7.67 12.23
CA ARG A 132 -0.68 7.78 13.27
C ARG A 132 -0.80 9.14 13.95
N LEU A 133 0.08 10.10 13.70
CA LEU A 133 -0.01 11.39 14.35
C LEU A 133 -1.33 12.08 13.97
N ASP A 134 -2.00 12.72 14.93
CA ASP A 134 -3.30 13.40 14.76
C ASP A 134 -3.32 14.47 13.64
N GLN A 135 -2.15 14.88 13.18
CA GLN A 135 -1.97 15.81 12.06
C GLN A 135 -2.16 15.15 10.69
N THR A 136 -2.33 13.82 10.62
CA THR A 136 -2.64 13.11 9.37
C THR A 136 -4.00 12.44 9.50
N VAL A 137 -4.68 12.28 8.36
CA VAL A 137 -5.97 11.57 8.27
C VAL A 137 -5.78 10.07 8.01
N TYR A 138 -4.55 9.58 7.97
CA TYR A 138 -4.18 8.26 7.48
C TYR A 138 -3.90 7.28 8.62
N LEU A 139 -4.11 6.00 8.34
CA LEU A 139 -3.64 4.90 9.17
C LEU A 139 -2.40 4.25 8.54
N PRO A 140 -1.43 3.75 9.34
CA PRO A 140 -0.32 3.01 8.79
C PRO A 140 -0.73 1.59 8.41
N GLY A 141 -0.27 1.17 7.24
CA GLY A 141 -0.22 -0.22 6.83
C GLY A 141 1.20 -0.65 6.47
N VAL A 142 1.44 -1.95 6.48
CA VAL A 142 2.67 -2.55 5.95
C VAL A 142 2.33 -3.66 4.97
N ARG A 143 2.81 -3.54 3.73
CA ARG A 143 2.80 -4.63 2.78
C ARG A 143 4.08 -5.44 2.95
N CYS A 144 3.96 -6.75 3.10
CA CYS A 144 5.09 -7.65 3.31
C CYS A 144 4.99 -8.91 2.45
N VAL A 145 6.14 -9.49 2.11
CA VAL A 145 6.22 -10.71 1.27
C VAL A 145 6.15 -12.01 2.08
N ASP A 146 6.25 -11.93 3.41
CA ASP A 146 6.34 -13.10 4.29
C ASP A 146 5.40 -12.98 5.51
N PRO A 147 4.58 -14.01 5.79
CA PRO A 147 3.73 -14.04 6.98
C PRO A 147 4.49 -13.88 8.32
N ALA A 148 5.75 -14.32 8.40
CA ALA A 148 6.57 -14.19 9.59
C ALA A 148 6.90 -12.73 9.91
N ALA A 149 7.18 -11.91 8.89
CA ALA A 149 7.36 -10.47 9.04
C ALA A 149 6.07 -9.83 9.57
N ALA A 150 4.93 -10.17 8.99
CA ALA A 150 3.63 -9.65 9.42
C ALA A 150 3.30 -10.03 10.87
N ALA A 151 3.56 -11.28 11.27
CA ALA A 151 3.34 -11.73 12.64
C ALA A 151 4.26 -11.01 13.65
N GLN A 152 5.51 -10.78 13.28
CA GLN A 152 6.46 -10.03 14.11
C GLN A 152 6.03 -8.57 14.28
N LEU A 153 5.63 -7.91 13.20
CA LEU A 153 5.14 -6.53 13.24
C LEU A 153 3.87 -6.40 14.09
N ARG A 154 2.92 -7.35 13.96
CA ARG A 154 1.72 -7.38 14.83
C ARG A 154 2.02 -7.68 16.29
N THR A 155 3.17 -8.29 16.60
CA THR A 155 3.60 -8.46 17.99
C THR A 155 4.11 -7.14 18.57
N ASP A 156 4.82 -6.34 17.76
CA ASP A 156 5.28 -5.00 18.14
C ASP A 156 4.11 -3.98 18.18
N ASP A 157 3.05 -4.22 17.37
CA ASP A 157 1.92 -3.32 17.18
C ASP A 157 0.65 -4.09 16.78
N ALA A 158 -0.18 -4.43 17.79
CA ALA A 158 -1.32 -5.34 17.63
C ALA A 158 -2.41 -4.82 16.67
N ASP A 159 -2.52 -3.50 16.50
CA ASP A 159 -3.53 -2.86 15.66
C ASP A 159 -3.00 -2.57 14.23
N LEU A 160 -1.76 -2.95 13.92
CA LEU A 160 -1.17 -2.71 12.61
C LEU A 160 -1.85 -3.54 11.51
N THR A 161 -2.30 -2.84 10.47
CA THR A 161 -2.76 -3.49 9.24
C THR A 161 -1.56 -4.00 8.44
N CYS A 162 -1.42 -5.32 8.34
CA CYS A 162 -0.42 -5.93 7.47
C CYS A 162 -1.09 -6.66 6.30
N TRP A 163 -0.68 -6.30 5.08
CA TRP A 163 -1.04 -7.02 3.86
C TRP A 163 0.12 -7.93 3.46
N VAL A 164 -0.10 -9.25 3.48
CA VAL A 164 0.90 -10.21 3.03
C VAL A 164 0.67 -10.56 1.57
N SER A 165 1.64 -10.26 0.72
CA SER A 165 1.64 -10.71 -0.67
C SER A 165 2.02 -12.18 -0.74
N ASP A 166 1.01 -13.04 -0.85
CA ASP A 166 1.18 -14.48 -1.02
C ASP A 166 0.91 -14.84 -2.49
N PRO A 167 1.95 -15.17 -3.29
CA PRO A 167 1.78 -15.51 -4.70
C PRO A 167 1.05 -16.85 -4.89
N THR A 168 0.83 -17.63 -3.83
CA THR A 168 0.09 -18.89 -3.88
C THR A 168 -1.41 -18.71 -3.66
N ARG A 169 -1.86 -17.51 -3.30
CA ARG A 169 -3.28 -17.18 -3.13
C ARG A 169 -3.84 -16.48 -4.35
N GLU A 170 -5.06 -16.89 -4.74
CA GLU A 170 -5.81 -16.20 -5.79
C GLU A 170 -6.07 -14.74 -5.36
N PRO A 171 -5.96 -13.75 -6.26
CA PRO A 171 -6.12 -12.33 -5.90
C PRO A 171 -7.45 -11.97 -5.24
N ASN A 172 -8.52 -12.72 -5.56
CA ASN A 172 -9.86 -12.54 -4.96
C ASN A 172 -10.01 -13.20 -3.57
N GLN A 173 -9.00 -13.95 -3.12
CA GLN A 173 -8.95 -14.57 -1.79
C GLN A 173 -8.05 -13.78 -0.83
N CYS A 174 -7.31 -12.79 -1.32
CA CYS A 174 -6.63 -11.83 -0.45
C CYS A 174 -7.67 -10.90 0.16
N GLU A 175 -7.63 -10.74 1.48
CA GLU A 175 -8.38 -9.69 2.17
C GLU A 175 -8.10 -8.35 1.48
N VAL A 176 -9.15 -7.58 1.21
CA VAL A 176 -9.02 -6.27 0.58
C VAL A 176 -8.15 -5.42 1.51
N PRO A 177 -6.96 -4.95 1.08
CA PRO A 177 -6.10 -4.13 1.92
C PRO A 177 -6.72 -2.76 2.23
N ASP A 178 -7.83 -2.39 1.60
CA ASP A 178 -8.53 -1.16 1.94
C ASP A 178 -9.75 -1.44 2.86
N PRO A 179 -9.60 -1.29 4.19
CA PRO A 179 -10.71 -1.38 5.13
C PRO A 179 -11.60 -0.13 5.11
N SER A 180 -11.37 0.87 4.23
CA SER A 180 -12.31 1.97 4.02
C SER A 180 -13.52 1.57 3.18
N HIS A 181 -13.56 0.34 2.68
CA HIS A 181 -14.74 -0.25 2.04
C HIS A 181 -15.32 -1.47 2.80
N PRO A 182 -15.34 -1.53 4.15
CA PRO A 182 -15.65 -2.76 4.87
C PRO A 182 -17.16 -3.05 4.90
N GLU A 183 -17.99 -2.02 4.71
CA GLU A 183 -19.45 -2.15 4.67
C GLU A 183 -20.00 -2.34 3.26
N ARG A 184 -19.18 -2.10 2.23
CA ARG A 184 -19.56 -2.35 0.83
C ARG A 184 -19.14 -3.75 0.43
N LYS A 185 -20.06 -4.70 0.55
CA LYS A 185 -19.87 -6.02 -0.07
C LYS A 185 -19.63 -5.79 -1.56
N PHE A 186 -18.47 -6.19 -2.06
CA PHE A 186 -18.27 -6.23 -3.51
C PHE A 186 -19.13 -7.35 -4.07
N ASP A 187 -20.19 -7.00 -4.80
CA ASP A 187 -20.97 -8.00 -5.50
C ASP A 187 -20.20 -8.46 -6.73
N THR A 188 -19.61 -9.64 -6.64
CA THR A 188 -18.85 -10.25 -7.74
C THR A 188 -19.70 -10.49 -8.99
N ALA A 189 -21.03 -10.60 -8.87
CA ALA A 189 -21.93 -10.81 -9.99
C ALA A 189 -22.21 -9.51 -10.76
N THR A 190 -22.29 -8.38 -10.06
CA THR A 190 -22.57 -7.06 -10.66
C THR A 190 -21.34 -6.16 -10.82
N LYS A 191 -20.20 -6.57 -10.23
CA LYS A 191 -18.95 -5.79 -10.19
C LYS A 191 -19.15 -4.38 -9.64
N ALA A 192 -19.98 -4.27 -8.62
CA ALA A 192 -20.31 -3.02 -7.97
C ALA A 192 -20.10 -3.13 -6.46
N TRP A 193 -19.67 -2.03 -5.87
CA TRP A 193 -19.60 -1.85 -4.44
C TRP A 193 -21.01 -1.57 -3.89
N LEU A 194 -21.57 -2.49 -3.10
CA LEU A 194 -22.91 -2.40 -2.50
C LEU A 194 -23.01 -1.35 -1.39
#